data_AF-A0A0J8DF59-F1
#
_entry.id   AF-A0A0J8DF59-F1
#
_cell.length_a   1.000
_cell.length_b   1.000
_cell.length_c   1.000
_cell.angle_alpha   90.00
_cell.angle_beta   90.00
_cell.angle_gamma   90.00
#
_symmetry.space_group_name_H-M   'P 1'
#
loop_
_entity.id
_entity.type
_entity.pdbx_description
1 polymer ?
#
loop_
_entity_poly.entity_id
_entity_poly.type
_entity_poly.pdbx_seq_one_letter_code
_entity_poly.pdbx_strand_id
1 'polypeptide(L)'
;MLDNKTFKEMFKIDVPKGVLFYPCSGSDTYEPISLFIDSVDEFHFTDINEEELRLPTLEVKDSKVSSIDGSLNLGAFLRKNLELDLGSLTIPTRGEKHIWTLEGEDSRSIEIYKHFLDGAVTLMSLEDISVFFYRRDTSKIDGSGQWWMGKDLLEILVEKMVDGGIILTDGSDPNPEEWNRPWRSLLYTSEDKESFRYFNREFEYIGEINSDIRKVHAWRVNKY
;
A
#
# COMPACT_ATOMS: atom_id res chain seq x y z
N MET A 1 17.37 -12.10 -6.68
CA MET A 1 16.25 -13.03 -6.87
C MET A 1 15.61 -13.20 -5.52
N LEU A 2 14.41 -12.65 -5.34
CA LEU A 2 13.54 -13.09 -4.25
C LEU A 2 13.46 -14.62 -4.33
N ASP A 3 13.77 -15.31 -3.22
CA ASP A 3 13.26 -16.67 -3.01
C ASP A 3 11.77 -16.58 -3.37
N ASN A 4 11.25 -17.47 -4.24
CA ASN A 4 9.84 -17.49 -4.71
C ASN A 4 8.81 -17.74 -3.59
N LYS A 5 9.11 -17.35 -2.35
CA LYS A 5 8.28 -17.51 -1.17
C LYS A 5 7.34 -16.33 -1.03
N THR A 6 6.10 -16.62 -0.71
CA THR A 6 5.12 -15.61 -0.34
C THR A 6 5.40 -15.07 1.07
N PHE A 7 4.78 -13.95 1.43
CA PHE A 7 4.86 -13.37 2.77
C PHE A 7 4.46 -14.39 3.85
N LYS A 8 3.37 -15.11 3.61
CA LYS A 8 2.88 -16.17 4.48
C LYS A 8 3.90 -17.30 4.63
N GLU A 9 4.55 -17.71 3.55
CA GLU A 9 5.58 -18.75 3.62
C GLU A 9 6.83 -18.29 4.36
N MET A 10 7.23 -17.03 4.18
CA MET A 10 8.40 -16.42 4.79
C MET A 10 8.24 -16.27 6.31
N PHE A 11 7.13 -15.67 6.75
CA PHE A 11 6.95 -15.27 8.16
C PHE A 11 5.99 -16.16 8.94
N LYS A 12 5.30 -17.11 8.29
CA LYS A 12 4.27 -17.96 8.90
C LYS A 12 3.14 -17.16 9.55
N ILE A 13 2.78 -16.04 8.92
CA ILE A 13 1.71 -15.14 9.35
C ILE A 13 0.61 -15.14 8.29
N ASP A 14 -0.62 -15.35 8.72
CA ASP A 14 -1.80 -15.15 7.87
C ASP A 14 -2.14 -13.65 7.83
N VAL A 15 -2.24 -13.11 6.61
CA VAL A 15 -2.67 -11.72 6.41
C VAL A 15 -4.19 -11.65 6.60
N PRO A 16 -4.72 -10.71 7.41
CA PRO A 16 -6.16 -10.55 7.56
C PRO A 16 -6.82 -10.16 6.23
N LYS A 17 -8.11 -10.45 6.08
CA LYS A 17 -8.85 -10.05 4.87
C LYS A 17 -8.88 -8.53 4.72
N GLY A 18 -8.66 -8.09 3.50
CA GLY A 18 -8.67 -6.68 3.12
C GLY A 18 -7.91 -6.47 1.82
N VAL A 19 -7.65 -5.21 1.48
CA VAL A 19 -6.96 -4.84 0.24
C VAL A 19 -5.47 -4.65 0.46
N LEU A 20 -4.66 -4.83 -0.59
CA LEU A 20 -3.29 -4.29 -0.65
C LEU A 20 -3.32 -2.92 -1.31
N PHE A 21 -2.67 -1.95 -0.71
CA PHE A 21 -2.49 -0.61 -1.28
C PHE A 21 -1.00 -0.28 -1.43
N TYR A 22 -0.61 0.11 -2.65
CA TYR A 22 0.72 0.65 -2.95
C TYR A 22 0.60 2.00 -3.69
N PRO A 23 0.81 3.12 -3.00
CA PRO A 23 0.86 4.43 -3.63
C PRO A 23 2.18 4.67 -4.36
N CYS A 24 2.10 5.44 -5.44
CA CYS A 24 3.26 5.86 -6.24
C CYS A 24 4.11 4.66 -6.68
N SER A 25 3.43 3.61 -7.13
CA SER A 25 4.07 2.33 -7.42
C SER A 25 4.82 2.33 -8.74
N GLY A 26 4.52 3.25 -9.68
CA GLY A 26 5.08 3.21 -11.03
C GLY A 26 5.03 1.80 -11.64
N SER A 27 6.16 1.30 -12.14
CA SER A 27 6.28 -0.06 -12.67
C SER A 27 6.56 -1.13 -11.60
N ASP A 28 6.71 -0.74 -10.34
CA ASP A 28 7.08 -1.61 -9.22
C ASP A 28 5.87 -2.35 -8.64
N THR A 29 5.25 -3.17 -9.47
CA THR A 29 4.04 -3.92 -9.09
C THR A 29 4.28 -5.42 -8.96
N TYR A 30 5.37 -5.94 -9.52
CA TYR A 30 5.70 -7.37 -9.48
C TYR A 30 5.86 -7.90 -8.05
N GLU A 31 6.69 -7.25 -7.25
CA GLU A 31 7.04 -7.73 -5.92
C GLU A 31 5.86 -7.75 -4.93
N PRO A 32 5.06 -6.69 -4.77
CA PRO A 32 3.88 -6.74 -3.91
C PRO A 32 2.86 -7.78 -4.37
N ILE A 33 2.67 -7.95 -5.68
CA ILE A 33 1.82 -9.03 -6.20
C ILE A 33 2.42 -10.38 -5.80
N SER A 34 3.69 -10.64 -6.11
CA SER A 34 4.34 -11.93 -5.84
C SER A 34 4.34 -12.30 -4.35
N LEU A 35 4.64 -11.34 -3.47
CA LEU A 35 4.68 -11.56 -2.01
C LEU A 35 3.32 -11.87 -1.42
N PHE A 36 2.26 -11.23 -1.91
CA PHE A 36 0.93 -11.33 -1.31
C PHE A 36 -0.09 -12.08 -2.15
N ILE A 37 0.34 -12.64 -3.29
CA ILE A 37 -0.56 -13.30 -4.23
C ILE A 37 -1.42 -14.29 -3.49
N ASP A 38 -0.87 -15.14 -2.61
CA ASP A 38 -1.54 -16.23 -1.87
C ASP A 38 -2.44 -15.80 -0.70
N SER A 39 -2.44 -14.52 -0.37
CA SER A 39 -3.05 -14.01 0.87
C SER A 39 -4.00 -12.83 0.65
N VAL A 40 -3.87 -12.13 -0.48
CA VAL A 40 -4.69 -10.97 -0.83
C VAL A 40 -5.34 -11.19 -2.20
N ASP A 41 -6.64 -10.89 -2.28
CA ASP A 41 -7.42 -11.04 -3.51
C ASP A 41 -7.60 -9.71 -4.27
N GLU A 42 -7.32 -8.56 -3.66
CA GLU A 42 -7.56 -7.24 -4.23
C GLU A 42 -6.38 -6.29 -4.01
N PHE A 43 -5.83 -5.78 -5.12
CA PHE A 43 -4.61 -4.95 -5.15
C PHE A 43 -4.91 -3.58 -5.75
N HIS A 44 -4.45 -2.52 -5.09
CA HIS A 44 -4.60 -1.14 -5.54
C HIS A 44 -3.22 -0.51 -5.75
N PHE A 45 -2.85 -0.36 -7.01
CA PHE A 45 -1.66 0.35 -7.44
C PHE A 45 -2.05 1.74 -7.91
N THR A 46 -1.34 2.76 -7.45
CA THR A 46 -1.66 4.15 -7.78
C THR A 46 -0.44 4.88 -8.31
N ASP A 47 -0.63 5.62 -9.38
CA ASP A 47 0.37 6.56 -9.88
C ASP A 47 -0.32 7.71 -10.62
N ILE A 48 0.26 8.91 -10.54
CA ILE A 48 -0.23 10.06 -11.31
C ILE A 48 0.14 9.93 -12.80
N ASN A 49 1.16 9.12 -13.11
CA ASN A 49 1.64 8.89 -14.46
C ASN A 49 1.14 7.54 -15.00
N GLU A 50 0.07 7.60 -15.80
CA GLU A 50 -0.55 6.43 -16.45
C GLU A 50 0.46 5.58 -17.25
N GLU A 51 1.48 6.18 -17.85
CA GLU A 51 2.47 5.47 -18.68
C GLU A 51 3.51 4.67 -17.87
N GLU A 52 3.69 5.03 -16.60
CA GLU A 52 4.63 4.39 -15.68
C GLU A 52 3.97 3.26 -14.88
N LEU A 53 2.66 3.35 -14.64
CA LEU A 53 1.91 2.32 -13.94
C LEU A 53 1.75 1.05 -14.78
N ARG A 54 2.68 0.12 -14.62
CA ARG A 54 2.75 -1.12 -15.39
C ARG A 54 2.58 -2.33 -14.49
N LEU A 55 1.76 -3.28 -14.93
CA LEU A 55 1.63 -4.59 -14.31
C LEU A 55 2.71 -5.53 -14.86
N PRO A 56 3.20 -6.49 -14.06
CA PRO A 56 4.12 -7.50 -14.55
C PRO A 56 3.46 -8.40 -15.58
N THR A 57 4.27 -9.05 -16.40
CA THR A 57 3.83 -10.23 -17.14
C THR A 57 3.90 -11.44 -16.20
N LEU A 58 2.74 -11.99 -15.84
CA LEU A 58 2.63 -13.25 -15.12
C LEU A 58 1.88 -14.27 -15.98
N GLU A 59 2.24 -15.54 -15.85
CA GLU A 59 1.47 -16.63 -16.43
C GLU A 59 0.16 -16.78 -15.66
N VAL A 60 -0.95 -16.48 -16.33
CA VAL A 60 -2.30 -16.55 -15.77
C VAL A 60 -3.19 -17.32 -16.75
N LYS A 61 -4.15 -18.07 -16.21
CA LYS A 61 -5.09 -18.89 -16.98
C LYS A 61 -6.01 -18.04 -17.87
N ASP A 62 -6.47 -16.92 -17.32
CA ASP A 62 -7.34 -15.95 -18.00
C ASP A 62 -7.09 -14.56 -17.42
N SER A 63 -7.24 -13.53 -18.26
CA SER A 63 -7.11 -12.13 -17.85
C SER A 63 -8.19 -11.28 -18.52
N LYS A 64 -8.91 -10.48 -17.73
CA LYS A 64 -9.89 -9.51 -18.24
C LYS A 64 -9.50 -8.11 -17.81
N VAL A 65 -9.68 -7.15 -18.70
CA VAL A 65 -9.39 -5.74 -18.45
C VAL A 65 -10.63 -4.90 -18.74
N SER A 66 -10.91 -3.93 -17.87
CA SER A 66 -11.97 -2.95 -18.04
C SER A 66 -11.52 -1.58 -17.56
N SER A 67 -11.98 -0.52 -18.21
CA SER A 67 -11.76 0.84 -17.72
C SER A 67 -12.62 1.10 -16.48
N ILE A 68 -12.11 1.93 -15.59
CA ILE A 68 -12.83 2.46 -14.43
C ILE A 68 -12.83 3.97 -14.57
N ASP A 69 -13.99 4.52 -14.89
CA ASP A 69 -14.22 5.96 -14.88
C ASP A 69 -15.24 6.27 -13.79
N GLY A 70 -14.96 7.28 -12.97
CA GLY A 70 -15.76 7.54 -11.80
C GLY A 70 -15.53 8.91 -11.19
N SER A 71 -16.01 9.07 -9.96
CA SER A 71 -15.90 10.32 -9.24
C SER A 71 -15.85 10.06 -7.74
N LEU A 72 -14.81 10.57 -7.06
CA LEU A 72 -14.58 10.39 -5.64
C LEU A 72 -15.10 11.61 -4.88
N ASN A 73 -16.01 11.40 -3.93
CA ASN A 73 -16.56 12.47 -3.10
C ASN A 73 -15.65 12.73 -1.88
N LEU A 74 -14.76 13.71 -2.03
CA LEU A 74 -13.88 14.16 -0.95
C LEU A 74 -14.59 14.97 0.13
N GLY A 75 -15.74 15.57 -0.17
CA GLY A 75 -16.47 16.38 0.81
C GLY A 75 -16.80 15.62 2.09
N ALA A 76 -17.15 14.34 1.97
CA ALA A 76 -17.38 13.48 3.13
C ALA A 76 -16.09 13.21 3.93
N PHE A 77 -14.97 12.94 3.25
CA PHE A 77 -13.68 12.70 3.87
C PHE A 77 -13.16 13.93 4.63
N LEU A 78 -13.17 15.10 3.99
CA LEU A 78 -12.69 16.34 4.58
C LEU A 78 -13.49 16.74 5.83
N ARG A 79 -14.82 16.56 5.78
CA ARG A 79 -15.67 16.79 6.95
C ARG A 79 -15.36 15.84 8.10
N LYS A 80 -15.14 14.56 7.81
CA LYS A 80 -14.87 13.54 8.84
C LYS A 80 -13.50 13.76 9.50
N ASN A 81 -12.47 14.00 8.70
CA ASN A 81 -11.08 13.89 9.18
C ASN A 81 -10.39 15.24 9.42
N LEU A 82 -10.85 16.33 8.79
CA LEU A 82 -10.23 17.65 8.89
C LEU A 82 -11.19 18.73 9.45
N GLU A 83 -12.39 18.34 9.89
CA GLU A 83 -13.46 19.26 10.31
C GLU A 83 -13.76 20.37 9.27
N LEU A 84 -13.48 20.08 7.99
CA LEU A 84 -13.58 21.05 6.90
C LEU A 84 -14.79 20.73 6.02
N ASP A 85 -15.80 21.62 6.00
CA ASP A 85 -16.96 21.50 5.13
C ASP A 85 -16.83 22.36 3.87
N LEU A 86 -16.44 21.72 2.76
CA LEU A 86 -16.42 22.34 1.43
C LEU A 86 -17.70 22.02 0.63
N GLY A 87 -18.75 21.48 1.26
CA GLY A 87 -19.95 21.01 0.58
C GLY A 87 -19.70 19.74 -0.23
N SER A 88 -20.00 19.78 -1.54
CA SER A 88 -19.71 18.69 -2.47
C SER A 88 -18.41 18.97 -3.21
N LEU A 89 -17.33 18.30 -2.80
CA LEU A 89 -16.08 18.25 -3.55
C LEU A 89 -15.95 16.87 -4.19
N THR A 90 -15.95 16.83 -5.51
CA THR A 90 -15.84 15.58 -6.27
C THR A 90 -14.61 15.64 -7.17
N ILE A 91 -13.77 14.61 -7.13
CA ILE A 91 -12.62 14.46 -8.02
C ILE A 91 -12.93 13.38 -9.06
N PRO A 92 -12.81 13.67 -10.37
CA PRO A 92 -12.94 12.64 -11.39
C PRO A 92 -11.82 11.62 -11.23
N THR A 93 -12.16 10.34 -11.30
CA THR A 93 -11.21 9.23 -11.18
C THR A 93 -11.16 8.47 -12.50
N ARG A 94 -9.96 8.04 -12.88
CA ARG A 94 -9.73 7.17 -14.03
C ARG A 94 -8.80 6.03 -13.63
N GLY A 95 -8.99 4.87 -14.22
CA GLY A 95 -8.18 3.71 -13.94
C GLY A 95 -8.54 2.50 -14.79
N GLU A 96 -7.96 1.37 -14.42
CA GLU A 96 -8.23 0.07 -15.03
C GLU A 96 -8.45 -0.97 -13.93
N LYS A 97 -9.42 -1.86 -14.15
CA LYS A 97 -9.59 -3.09 -13.38
C LYS A 97 -9.12 -4.25 -14.22
N HIS A 98 -8.17 -5.00 -13.68
CA HIS A 98 -7.67 -6.26 -14.22
C HIS A 98 -8.17 -7.39 -13.32
N ILE A 99 -8.73 -8.43 -13.90
CA ILE A 99 -9.09 -9.66 -13.19
C ILE A 99 -8.20 -10.76 -13.74
N TRP A 100 -7.33 -11.31 -12.90
CA TRP A 100 -6.41 -12.38 -13.25
C TRP A 100 -6.84 -13.68 -12.59
N THR A 101 -7.07 -14.71 -13.40
CA THR A 101 -7.34 -16.06 -12.88
C THR A 101 -6.04 -16.84 -12.87
N LEU A 102 -5.59 -17.23 -11.68
CA LEU A 102 -4.31 -17.94 -11.52
C LEU A 102 -4.42 -19.39 -11.97
N GLU A 103 -3.30 -19.95 -12.43
CA GLU A 103 -3.19 -21.38 -12.69
C GLU A 103 -3.10 -22.17 -11.38
N GLY A 104 -3.71 -23.36 -11.33
CA GLY A 104 -3.73 -24.23 -10.15
C GLY A 104 -5.02 -25.05 -10.03
N GLU A 105 -4.99 -26.06 -9.15
CA GLU A 105 -6.13 -26.96 -8.87
C GLU A 105 -7.35 -26.19 -8.35
N ASP A 106 -7.12 -25.21 -7.46
CA ASP A 106 -8.13 -24.31 -6.93
C ASP A 106 -8.10 -22.96 -7.65
N SER A 107 -8.32 -22.96 -8.96
CA SER A 107 -8.32 -21.76 -9.83
C SER A 107 -9.01 -20.58 -9.13
N ARG A 108 -8.20 -19.64 -8.62
CA ARG A 108 -8.67 -18.43 -7.93
C ARG A 108 -8.43 -17.21 -8.80
N SER A 109 -9.17 -16.15 -8.54
CA SER A 109 -9.01 -14.88 -9.24
C SER A 109 -8.57 -13.81 -8.27
N ILE A 110 -7.67 -12.94 -8.71
CA ILE A 110 -7.34 -11.69 -8.03
C ILE A 110 -7.81 -10.51 -8.86
N GLU A 111 -8.13 -9.43 -8.18
CA GLU A 111 -8.49 -8.15 -8.77
C GLU A 111 -7.33 -7.17 -8.59
N ILE A 112 -6.93 -6.52 -9.67
CA ILE A 112 -5.85 -5.54 -9.67
C ILE A 112 -6.39 -4.25 -10.25
N TYR A 113 -6.35 -3.21 -9.44
CA TYR A 113 -6.78 -1.87 -9.77
C TYR A 113 -5.56 -0.99 -10.02
N LYS A 114 -5.55 -0.36 -11.19
CA LYS A 114 -4.63 0.72 -11.53
C LYS A 114 -5.38 2.05 -11.41
N HIS A 115 -5.00 2.88 -10.46
CA HIS A 115 -5.56 4.22 -10.26
C HIS A 115 -4.62 5.26 -10.87
N PHE A 116 -5.12 6.03 -11.83
CA PHE A 116 -4.39 7.14 -12.46
C PHE A 116 -4.66 8.44 -11.71
N LEU A 117 -4.24 8.46 -10.44
CA LEU A 117 -4.56 9.51 -9.50
C LEU A 117 -3.43 9.67 -8.48
N ASP A 118 -3.50 10.74 -7.70
CA ASP A 118 -2.67 10.95 -6.54
C ASP A 118 -2.93 9.87 -5.45
N GLY A 119 -1.85 9.34 -4.86
CA GLY A 119 -1.92 8.25 -3.87
C GLY A 119 -2.72 8.59 -2.62
N ALA A 120 -2.55 9.79 -2.06
CA ALA A 120 -3.33 10.23 -0.90
C ALA A 120 -4.82 10.34 -1.24
N VAL A 121 -5.17 10.78 -2.46
CA VAL A 121 -6.57 10.81 -2.89
C VAL A 121 -7.14 9.40 -3.02
N THR A 122 -6.38 8.43 -3.57
CA THR A 122 -6.81 7.03 -3.61
C THR A 122 -7.00 6.46 -2.20
N LEU A 123 -6.08 6.71 -1.27
CA LEU A 123 -6.18 6.28 0.14
C LEU A 123 -7.52 6.70 0.77
N MET A 124 -8.02 7.89 0.44
CA MET A 124 -9.29 8.40 0.98
C MET A 124 -10.49 7.53 0.60
N SER A 125 -10.44 6.81 -0.53
CA SER A 125 -11.50 5.90 -1.00
C SER A 125 -11.36 4.46 -0.54
N LEU A 126 -10.20 4.05 -0.04
CA LEU A 126 -9.96 2.68 0.40
C LEU A 126 -10.37 2.51 1.85
N GLU A 127 -10.85 1.32 2.18
CA GLU A 127 -11.14 0.87 3.54
C GLU A 127 -10.58 -0.55 3.69
N ASP A 128 -10.53 -1.04 4.92
CA ASP A 128 -10.08 -2.40 5.23
C ASP A 128 -8.71 -2.74 4.60
N ILE A 129 -7.73 -1.85 4.79
CA ILE A 129 -6.38 -2.03 4.25
C ILE A 129 -5.68 -3.13 5.05
N SER A 130 -5.42 -4.27 4.40
CA SER A 130 -4.70 -5.41 4.99
C SER A 130 -3.20 -5.29 4.80
N VAL A 131 -2.76 -4.70 3.69
CA VAL A 131 -1.35 -4.51 3.38
C VAL A 131 -1.15 -3.11 2.85
N PHE A 132 -0.26 -2.36 3.49
CA PHE A 132 0.29 -1.12 2.93
C PHE A 132 1.73 -1.39 2.50
N PHE A 133 1.97 -1.35 1.20
CA PHE A 133 3.30 -1.51 0.63
C PHE A 133 3.80 -0.14 0.19
N TYR A 134 4.95 0.30 0.66
CA TYR A 134 5.51 1.59 0.28
C TYR A 134 7.03 1.62 0.39
N ARG A 135 7.69 1.81 -0.73
CA ARG A 135 9.11 2.11 -0.79
C ARG A 135 9.38 3.16 -1.85
N ARG A 136 10.50 3.86 -1.72
CA ARG A 136 10.87 4.93 -2.65
C ARG A 136 11.10 4.40 -4.06
N ASP A 137 10.59 5.15 -5.03
CA ASP A 137 10.83 4.87 -6.45
C ASP A 137 12.33 4.97 -6.80
N THR A 138 12.73 4.15 -7.75
CA THR A 138 14.11 3.88 -8.13
C THR A 138 14.72 4.89 -9.09
N SER A 139 13.90 5.70 -9.79
CA SER A 139 14.38 6.35 -11.01
C SER A 139 14.07 7.85 -11.20
N LYS A 140 13.30 8.48 -10.31
CA LYS A 140 12.93 9.89 -10.46
C LYS A 140 13.34 10.79 -9.29
N ILE A 141 13.74 12.00 -9.66
CA ILE A 141 14.26 13.06 -8.78
C ILE A 141 13.14 13.64 -7.90
N ASP A 142 11.89 13.41 -8.29
CA ASP A 142 10.67 13.72 -7.59
C ASP A 142 10.06 12.42 -7.03
N GLY A 143 10.18 12.22 -5.72
CA GLY A 143 9.35 11.22 -5.03
C GLY A 143 7.86 11.58 -5.16
N SER A 144 7.00 10.80 -4.50
CA SER A 144 5.55 11.02 -4.48
C SER A 144 5.09 12.46 -4.16
N GLY A 145 5.97 13.30 -3.60
CA GLY A 145 5.63 14.60 -3.03
C GLY A 145 4.86 14.46 -1.71
N GLN A 146 4.71 13.24 -1.21
CA GLN A 146 3.87 12.88 -0.09
C GLN A 146 4.69 12.25 1.02
N TRP A 147 4.48 12.72 2.24
CA TRP A 147 5.12 12.16 3.43
C TRP A 147 4.27 11.00 3.95
N TRP A 148 4.34 9.84 3.28
CA TRP A 148 3.62 8.63 3.68
C TRP A 148 3.95 8.17 5.10
N MET A 149 5.18 8.44 5.55
CA MET A 149 5.63 8.23 6.93
C MET A 149 5.57 9.51 7.78
N GLY A 150 4.92 10.56 7.29
CA GLY A 150 4.57 11.75 8.04
C GLY A 150 3.27 11.55 8.82
N LYS A 151 3.09 12.32 9.89
CA LYS A 151 2.00 12.19 10.85
C LYS A 151 0.63 12.04 10.21
N ASP A 152 0.23 13.00 9.36
CA ASP A 152 -1.15 13.11 8.90
C ASP A 152 -1.55 11.93 7.99
N LEU A 153 -0.70 11.57 7.01
CA LEU A 153 -0.97 10.44 6.13
C LEU A 153 -0.86 9.10 6.86
N LEU A 154 0.09 8.95 7.78
CA LEU A 154 0.23 7.74 8.57
C LEU A 154 -1.00 7.52 9.45
N GLU A 155 -1.50 8.55 10.13
CA GLU A 155 -2.71 8.44 10.95
C GLU A 155 -3.95 8.04 10.12
N ILE A 156 -4.15 8.67 8.95
CA ILE A 156 -5.25 8.31 8.03
C ILE A 156 -5.12 6.85 7.56
N LEU A 157 -3.91 6.43 7.17
CA LEU A 157 -3.64 5.07 6.75
C LEU A 157 -3.97 4.09 7.88
N VAL A 158 -3.44 4.33 9.07
CA VAL A 158 -3.55 3.45 10.23
C VAL A 158 -4.98 3.35 10.75
N GLU A 159 -5.79 4.41 10.61
CA GLU A 159 -7.22 4.37 10.89
C GLU A 159 -7.94 3.34 10.00
N LYS A 160 -7.56 3.28 8.72
CA LYS A 160 -8.14 2.43 7.67
C LYS A 160 -7.58 1.01 7.65
N MET A 161 -6.48 0.76 8.35
CA MET A 161 -5.90 -0.57 8.44
C MET A 161 -6.73 -1.51 9.33
N VAL A 162 -6.89 -2.74 8.86
CA VAL A 162 -7.51 -3.82 9.66
C VAL A 162 -6.57 -4.25 10.79
N ASP A 163 -7.16 -4.84 11.83
CA ASP A 163 -6.38 -5.43 12.93
C ASP A 163 -5.53 -6.60 12.43
N GLY A 164 -4.24 -6.58 12.75
CA GLY A 164 -3.25 -7.52 12.23
C GLY A 164 -2.74 -7.19 10.82
N GLY A 165 -3.11 -6.03 10.25
CA GLY A 165 -2.64 -5.59 8.94
C GLY A 165 -1.12 -5.40 8.89
N ILE A 166 -0.55 -5.40 7.69
CA ILE A 166 0.90 -5.37 7.47
C ILE A 166 1.32 -4.07 6.80
N ILE A 167 2.37 -3.43 7.32
CA ILE A 167 3.10 -2.36 6.63
C ILE A 167 4.43 -2.93 6.14
N LEU A 168 4.70 -2.81 4.84
CA LEU A 168 6.02 -3.04 4.26
C LEU A 168 6.59 -1.72 3.80
N THR A 169 7.70 -1.32 4.39
CA THR A 169 8.35 -0.08 3.97
C THR A 169 9.87 -0.10 4.09
N ASP A 170 10.54 0.58 3.15
CA ASP A 170 11.95 0.93 3.29
C ASP A 170 12.15 2.16 4.20
N GLY A 171 11.04 2.79 4.63
CA GLY A 171 11.02 3.92 5.53
C GLY A 171 11.33 5.26 4.89
N SER A 172 11.25 5.35 3.57
CA SER A 172 11.53 6.56 2.79
C SER A 172 10.50 7.68 2.94
N ASP A 173 10.87 8.84 2.40
CA ASP A 173 10.11 10.10 2.39
C ASP A 173 9.50 10.49 3.75
N PRO A 174 10.28 10.46 4.86
CA PRO A 174 9.80 11.03 6.11
C PRO A 174 9.61 12.53 5.97
N ASN A 175 8.67 13.09 6.75
CA ASN A 175 8.62 14.52 6.95
C ASN A 175 9.88 14.96 7.75
N PRO A 176 10.71 15.87 7.22
CA PRO A 176 11.91 16.35 7.90
C PRO A 176 11.68 17.01 9.27
N GLU A 177 10.48 17.46 9.57
CA GLU A 177 10.19 18.07 10.86
C GLU A 177 9.86 17.03 11.95
N GLU A 178 9.85 15.74 11.58
CA GLU A 178 9.26 14.66 12.39
C GLU A 178 10.24 13.53 12.74
N TRP A 179 11.55 13.80 12.76
CA TRP A 179 12.55 12.78 13.08
C TRP A 179 12.46 12.18 14.48
N ASN A 180 11.92 12.92 15.46
CA ASN A 180 11.82 12.46 16.86
C ASN A 180 10.37 12.12 17.23
N ARG A 181 9.82 11.08 16.60
CA ARG A 181 8.43 10.64 16.78
C ARG A 181 8.33 9.16 17.19
N PRO A 182 7.20 8.74 17.81
CA PRO A 182 7.00 7.35 18.22
C PRO A 182 7.17 6.32 17.09
N TRP A 183 6.82 6.69 15.86
CA TRP A 183 6.91 5.82 14.69
C TRP A 183 8.25 5.90 13.93
N ARG A 184 9.30 6.51 14.54
CA ARG A 184 10.64 6.62 13.92
C ARG A 184 11.18 5.27 13.45
N SER A 185 10.79 4.16 14.10
CA SER A 185 11.26 2.82 13.76
C SER A 185 10.90 2.41 12.34
N LEU A 186 9.80 2.94 11.78
CA LEU A 186 9.41 2.74 10.39
C LEU A 186 10.40 3.37 9.40
N LEU A 187 11.16 4.39 9.82
CA LEU A 187 11.98 5.19 8.92
C LEU A 187 13.28 4.49 8.53
N TYR A 188 13.78 4.83 7.34
CA TYR A 188 15.03 4.27 6.79
C TYR A 188 16.25 4.61 7.66
N THR A 189 16.18 5.72 8.40
CA THR A 189 17.25 6.19 9.29
C THR A 189 17.29 5.49 10.63
N SER A 190 16.30 4.68 10.98
CA SER A 190 16.28 4.01 12.28
C SER A 190 17.23 2.82 12.29
N GLU A 191 18.28 2.91 13.12
CA GLU A 191 19.23 1.82 13.39
C GLU A 191 18.56 0.65 14.12
N ASP A 192 17.61 0.95 15.01
CA ASP A 192 16.85 -0.06 15.77
C ASP A 192 15.42 -0.19 15.22
N LYS A 193 14.99 -1.44 15.00
CA LYS A 193 13.63 -1.80 14.59
C LYS A 193 12.85 -2.32 15.79
N GLU A 194 12.53 -1.43 16.71
CA GLU A 194 11.76 -1.75 17.92
C GLU A 194 10.27 -1.60 17.68
N SER A 195 9.50 -2.51 18.29
CA SER A 195 8.04 -2.40 18.32
C SER A 195 7.62 -1.17 19.12
N PHE A 196 6.57 -0.49 18.68
CA PHE A 196 6.14 0.79 19.28
C PHE A 196 4.63 0.92 19.25
N ARG A 197 4.10 1.90 19.99
CA ARG A 197 2.67 2.23 20.00
C ARG A 197 2.45 3.62 19.45
N TYR A 198 1.44 3.74 18.60
CA TYR A 198 1.06 5.01 18.00
C TYR A 198 -0.41 4.95 17.53
N PHE A 199 -1.14 6.07 17.67
CA PHE A 199 -2.50 6.23 17.15
C PHE A 199 -3.47 5.06 17.46
N ASN A 200 -3.51 4.62 18.73
CA ASN A 200 -4.33 3.47 19.20
C ASN A 200 -4.04 2.16 18.45
N ARG A 201 -2.77 1.98 18.06
CA ARG A 201 -2.23 0.76 17.50
C ARG A 201 -0.89 0.40 18.12
N GLU A 202 -0.58 -0.87 18.05
CA GLU A 202 0.74 -1.43 18.31
C GLU A 202 1.36 -1.88 16.99
N PHE A 203 2.59 -1.45 16.74
CA PHE A 203 3.39 -1.78 15.57
C PHE A 203 4.47 -2.75 16.02
N GLU A 204 4.38 -3.98 15.55
CA GLU A 204 5.30 -5.05 15.87
C GLU A 204 6.21 -5.32 14.68
N TYR A 205 7.52 -5.27 14.92
CA TYR A 205 8.49 -5.61 13.89
C TYR A 205 8.48 -7.11 13.60
N ILE A 206 8.23 -7.50 12.36
CA ILE A 206 8.17 -8.90 11.92
C ILE A 206 9.55 -9.34 11.40
N GLY A 207 10.17 -8.50 10.56
CA GLY A 207 11.44 -8.83 9.93
C GLY A 207 11.75 -8.00 8.69
N GLU A 208 12.79 -8.41 7.97
CA GLU A 208 13.29 -7.76 6.76
C GLU A 208 13.05 -8.67 5.55
N ILE A 209 12.64 -8.07 4.44
CA ILE A 209 12.61 -8.71 3.12
C ILE A 209 13.69 -8.03 2.27
N ASN A 210 14.64 -8.84 1.80
CA ASN A 210 15.64 -8.40 0.85
C ASN A 210 15.02 -8.43 -0.55
N SER A 211 14.59 -7.26 -1.05
CA SER A 211 14.19 -7.16 -2.44
C SER A 211 15.38 -6.97 -3.36
N ASP A 212 15.16 -7.13 -4.66
CA ASP A 212 16.17 -6.87 -5.69
C ASP A 212 16.56 -5.39 -5.78
N ILE A 213 15.73 -4.49 -5.23
CA ILE A 213 15.90 -3.05 -5.32
C ILE A 213 16.46 -2.49 -3.99
N ARG A 214 15.78 -2.77 -2.88
CA ARG A 214 16.04 -2.23 -1.54
C ARG A 214 15.60 -3.18 -0.43
N LYS A 215 16.13 -2.98 0.78
CA LYS A 215 15.61 -3.66 1.97
C LYS A 215 14.27 -3.03 2.34
N VAL A 216 13.24 -3.85 2.54
CA VAL A 216 11.97 -3.43 3.12
C VAL A 216 11.73 -4.13 4.44
N HIS A 217 11.13 -3.41 5.38
CA HIS A 217 10.85 -3.87 6.72
C HIS A 217 9.35 -4.14 6.86
N ALA A 218 9.02 -5.31 7.39
CA ALA A 218 7.65 -5.74 7.63
C ALA A 218 7.23 -5.47 9.07
N TRP A 219 6.06 -4.88 9.24
CA TRP A 219 5.46 -4.52 10.52
C TRP A 219 4.02 -5.02 10.59
N ARG A 220 3.64 -5.63 11.70
CA ARG A 220 2.24 -5.96 12.01
C ARG A 220 1.62 -4.81 12.79
N VAL A 221 0.42 -4.40 12.41
CA VAL A 221 -0.33 -3.31 13.04
C VAL A 221 -1.56 -3.90 13.75
N ASN A 222 -1.54 -3.89 15.07
CA ASN A 222 -2.63 -4.41 15.91
C ASN A 222 -3.38 -3.28 16.61
N LYS A 223 -4.67 -3.47 16.87
CA LYS A 223 -5.45 -2.60 17.76
C LYS A 223 -4.95 -2.75 19.19
N TYR A 224 -4.85 -1.62 19.88
CA TYR A 224 -4.45 -1.51 21.28
C TYR A 224 -5.54 -0.82 22.09
#